data_AF-A0A432RA73-F1
#
_entry.id   AF-A0A432RA73-F1
#
_cell.length_a   1.000
_cell.length_b   1.000
_cell.length_c   1.000
_cell.angle_alpha   90.00
_cell.angle_beta   90.00
_cell.angle_gamma   90.00
#
_symmetry.space_group_name_H-M   'P 1'
#
loop_
_entity.id
_entity.type
_entity.pdbx_description
1 polymer ?
#
loop_
_entity_poly.entity_id
_entity_poly.type
_entity_poly.pdbx_seq_one_letter_code
_entity_poly.pdbx_strand_id
1 'polypeptide(L)'
;MSDSLDNARRILPKRIYDDLESKLREVVEDKGLSPEEAREIIDSVVKDYEYSMIEPGEPVGTVAAQSIGEPGTQMTLRTFHYAGMREFNVTLGLPRFIEIVDARREPSTPVMYIYLDDEHKHSEAEAKKVARSIEFTRVINVTSEIDIDLVNMRIVLRLDPVMLEDKGVTVEQVKKVLEKLKLGRVEAEPSDPLVLYVYIEPGETFSLIDLQKKKEKILNAKIKGLKKIRRVILQSTISPDGTTEYFLVTEGSNLKDIFEVPGIDPRRVYTNDIHEVEEVLGIEAARIALIREMKNVLEEQGLDVDIRHIMLVADMMTWTGKVRQIGRHGVSGEKYSPLARAAFEMTTQNLFEAAIHGEEDRLLGITETVIAGGVIRMGTGMVEVSMNPAALVKPREVSEGEK
;
A
#
# COMPACT_ATOMS: atom_id res chain seq x y z
N MET A 1 -12.05 -37.86 -25.38
CA MET A 1 -10.94 -36.95 -25.05
C MET A 1 -11.23 -35.54 -25.51
N SER A 2 -11.43 -35.29 -26.82
CA SER A 2 -11.73 -33.92 -27.34
C SER A 2 -12.88 -33.22 -26.61
N ASP A 3 -14.04 -33.87 -26.48
CA ASP A 3 -15.22 -33.22 -25.87
C ASP A 3 -15.07 -32.93 -24.37
N SER A 4 -14.42 -33.83 -23.62
CA SER A 4 -14.13 -33.63 -22.18
C SER A 4 -13.10 -32.53 -21.96
N LEU A 5 -12.08 -32.43 -22.83
CA LEU A 5 -11.07 -31.36 -22.81
C LEU A 5 -11.69 -30.01 -23.17
N ASP A 6 -12.56 -29.95 -24.17
CA ASP A 6 -13.27 -28.73 -24.55
C ASP A 6 -14.24 -28.27 -23.46
N ASN A 7 -14.86 -29.19 -22.72
CA ASN A 7 -15.69 -28.85 -21.56
C ASN A 7 -14.84 -28.33 -20.40
N ALA A 8 -13.75 -29.01 -20.07
CA ALA A 8 -12.81 -28.57 -19.04
C ALA A 8 -12.21 -27.19 -19.34
N ARG A 9 -11.95 -26.88 -20.62
CA ARG A 9 -11.46 -25.57 -21.07
C ARG A 9 -12.46 -24.43 -20.85
N ARG A 10 -13.76 -24.72 -20.81
CA ARG A 10 -14.80 -23.72 -20.56
C ARG A 10 -14.98 -23.40 -19.08
N ILE A 11 -14.82 -24.42 -18.22
CA ILE A 11 -15.11 -24.32 -16.79
C ILE A 11 -13.88 -23.88 -16.00
N LEU A 12 -12.70 -24.39 -16.35
CA LEU A 12 -11.49 -24.17 -15.57
C LEU A 12 -10.76 -22.87 -15.95
N PRO A 13 -10.11 -22.20 -14.98
CA PRO A 13 -9.17 -21.12 -15.26
C PRO A 13 -8.04 -21.60 -16.18
N LYS A 14 -7.62 -20.72 -17.10
CA LYS A 14 -6.59 -21.04 -18.11
C LYS A 14 -5.31 -21.65 -17.52
N ARG A 15 -4.82 -21.13 -16.39
CA ARG A 15 -3.62 -21.69 -15.73
C ARG A 15 -3.81 -23.13 -15.26
N ILE A 16 -4.95 -23.43 -14.64
CA ILE A 16 -5.26 -24.79 -14.16
C ILE A 16 -5.42 -25.75 -15.34
N TYR A 17 -6.05 -25.27 -16.42
CA TYR A 17 -6.16 -26.03 -17.67
C TYR A 17 -4.78 -26.32 -18.29
N ASP A 18 -3.91 -25.32 -18.40
CA ASP A 18 -2.56 -25.45 -18.97
C ASP A 18 -1.70 -26.41 -18.12
N ASP A 19 -1.81 -26.33 -16.78
CA ASP A 19 -1.15 -27.24 -15.83
C ASP A 19 -1.70 -28.67 -15.91
N LEU A 20 -3.01 -28.82 -16.12
CA LEU A 20 -3.66 -30.12 -16.30
C LEU A 20 -3.21 -30.76 -17.61
N GLU A 21 -3.19 -29.99 -18.71
CA GLU A 21 -2.77 -30.47 -20.02
C GLU A 21 -1.31 -30.90 -20.03
N SER A 22 -0.42 -30.11 -19.44
CA SER A 22 1.01 -30.45 -19.34
C SER A 22 1.23 -31.73 -18.52
N LYS A 23 0.63 -31.83 -17.33
CA LYS A 23 0.75 -33.03 -16.49
C LYS A 23 0.10 -34.26 -17.12
N LEU A 24 -1.04 -34.12 -17.80
CA LEU A 24 -1.66 -35.25 -18.50
C LEU A 24 -0.77 -35.78 -19.63
N ARG A 25 -0.08 -34.89 -20.38
CA ARG A 25 0.87 -35.31 -21.41
C ARG A 25 2.05 -36.07 -20.82
N GLU A 26 2.65 -35.57 -19.75
CA GLU A 26 3.76 -36.26 -19.04
C GLU A 26 3.34 -37.66 -18.57
N VAL A 27 2.17 -37.80 -17.95
CA VAL A 27 1.72 -39.09 -17.40
C VAL A 27 1.31 -40.07 -18.52
N VAL A 28 0.79 -39.57 -19.65
CA VAL A 28 0.52 -40.41 -20.84
C VAL A 28 1.81 -40.97 -21.43
N GLU A 29 2.87 -40.16 -21.50
CA GLU A 29 4.19 -40.57 -22.00
C GLU A 29 4.89 -41.56 -21.04
N ASP A 30 4.80 -41.36 -19.72
CA ASP A 30 5.50 -42.19 -18.73
C ASP A 30 4.79 -43.51 -18.39
N LYS A 31 3.45 -43.51 -18.31
CA LYS A 31 2.68 -44.66 -17.78
C LYS A 31 1.73 -45.30 -18.77
N GLY A 32 1.53 -44.71 -19.96
CA GLY A 32 0.62 -45.25 -20.97
C GLY A 32 -0.83 -45.29 -20.48
N LEU A 33 -1.37 -44.14 -20.07
CA LEU A 33 -2.75 -43.99 -19.62
C LEU A 33 -3.76 -44.38 -20.70
N SER A 34 -4.82 -45.08 -20.29
CA SER A 34 -5.95 -45.37 -21.16
C SER A 34 -6.75 -44.08 -21.47
N PRO A 35 -7.38 -43.98 -22.66
CA PRO A 35 -8.26 -42.86 -23.00
C PRO A 35 -9.49 -42.68 -22.12
N GLU A 36 -9.81 -43.68 -21.30
CA GLU A 36 -10.91 -43.66 -20.33
C GLU A 36 -10.41 -43.11 -18.99
N GLU A 37 -9.25 -43.57 -18.51
CA GLU A 37 -8.61 -43.08 -17.28
C GLU A 37 -8.29 -41.58 -17.39
N ALA A 38 -7.82 -41.12 -18.55
CA ALA A 38 -7.58 -39.71 -18.79
C ALA A 38 -8.86 -38.86 -18.72
N ARG A 39 -10.03 -39.42 -19.12
CA ARG A 39 -11.31 -38.72 -19.00
C ARG A 39 -11.78 -38.67 -17.55
N GLU A 40 -11.63 -39.76 -16.81
CA GLU A 40 -11.98 -39.78 -15.38
C GLU A 40 -11.17 -38.76 -14.57
N ILE A 41 -9.88 -38.58 -14.89
CA ILE A 41 -9.05 -37.55 -14.25
C ILE A 41 -9.59 -36.16 -14.56
N ILE A 42 -9.90 -35.87 -15.83
CA ILE A 42 -10.45 -34.57 -16.24
C ILE A 42 -11.79 -34.32 -15.53
N ASP A 43 -12.69 -35.30 -15.53
CA ASP A 43 -14.01 -35.20 -14.91
C ASP A 43 -13.90 -35.04 -13.39
N SER A 44 -12.95 -35.72 -12.74
CA SER A 44 -12.66 -35.54 -11.31
C SER A 44 -12.17 -34.13 -11.00
N VAL A 45 -11.27 -33.58 -11.81
CA VAL A 45 -10.74 -32.22 -11.62
C VAL A 45 -11.84 -31.17 -11.79
N VAL A 46 -12.71 -31.34 -12.79
CA VAL A 46 -13.86 -30.45 -12.99
C VAL A 46 -14.82 -30.54 -11.80
N LYS A 47 -15.12 -31.76 -11.33
CA LYS A 47 -15.99 -31.98 -10.17
C LYS A 47 -15.43 -31.39 -8.89
N ASP A 48 -14.12 -31.53 -8.65
CA ASP A 48 -13.45 -30.96 -7.49
C ASP A 48 -13.45 -29.43 -7.54
N TYR A 49 -13.28 -28.84 -8.73
CA TYR A 49 -13.38 -27.40 -8.93
C TYR A 49 -14.80 -26.88 -8.65
N GLU A 50 -15.82 -27.55 -9.19
CA GLU A 50 -17.22 -27.19 -8.96
C GLU A 50 -17.60 -27.31 -7.48
N TYR A 51 -17.14 -28.37 -6.80
CA TYR A 51 -17.35 -28.57 -5.37
C TYR A 51 -16.62 -27.52 -4.51
N SER A 52 -15.52 -26.96 -5.02
CA SER A 52 -14.73 -25.94 -4.32
C SER A 52 -15.28 -24.51 -4.52
N MET A 53 -16.33 -24.33 -5.30
CA MET A 53 -16.97 -23.02 -5.44
C MET A 53 -17.69 -22.62 -4.14
N ILE A 54 -17.69 -21.32 -3.86
CA ILE A 54 -18.38 -20.80 -2.68
C ILE A 54 -19.90 -20.96 -2.82
N GLU A 55 -20.55 -21.38 -1.72
CA GLU A 55 -22.00 -21.49 -1.69
C GLU A 55 -22.65 -20.08 -1.69
N PRO A 56 -23.65 -19.83 -2.56
CA PRO A 56 -24.37 -18.57 -2.56
C PRO A 56 -25.04 -18.29 -1.21
N GLY A 57 -24.90 -17.06 -0.72
CA GLY A 57 -25.47 -16.63 0.56
C GLY A 57 -24.49 -16.64 1.73
N GLU A 58 -23.27 -17.13 1.52
CA GLU A 58 -22.21 -17.11 2.52
C GLU A 58 -21.85 -15.66 2.95
N PRO A 59 -21.75 -15.37 4.27
CA PRO A 59 -21.38 -14.06 4.81
C PRO A 59 -19.89 -13.71 4.62
N VAL A 60 -19.42 -13.64 3.36
CA VAL A 60 -18.00 -13.41 3.03
C VAL A 60 -17.40 -12.17 3.66
N GLY A 61 -18.17 -11.10 3.82
CA GLY A 61 -17.71 -9.86 4.48
C GLY A 61 -17.41 -10.06 5.96
N THR A 62 -18.26 -10.81 6.67
CA THR A 62 -18.05 -11.12 8.09
C THR A 62 -16.86 -12.06 8.28
N VAL A 63 -16.79 -13.12 7.47
CA VAL A 63 -15.68 -14.09 7.52
C VAL A 63 -14.37 -13.41 7.21
N ALA A 64 -14.29 -12.61 6.13
CA ALA A 64 -13.07 -11.88 5.79
C ALA A 64 -12.64 -10.91 6.90
N ALA A 65 -13.59 -10.17 7.50
CA ALA A 65 -13.28 -9.26 8.60
C ALA A 65 -12.73 -10.01 9.83
N GLN A 66 -13.30 -11.19 10.14
CA GLN A 66 -12.82 -12.04 11.23
C GLN A 66 -11.44 -12.62 10.92
N SER A 67 -11.24 -13.20 9.73
CA SER A 67 -9.98 -13.82 9.32
C SER A 67 -8.82 -12.82 9.25
N ILE A 68 -9.10 -11.56 8.89
CA ILE A 68 -8.09 -10.49 8.91
C ILE A 68 -7.87 -9.94 10.33
N GLY A 69 -8.93 -9.88 11.14
CA GLY A 69 -8.87 -9.32 12.50
C GLY A 69 -8.29 -10.27 13.56
N GLU A 70 -8.53 -11.58 13.44
CA GLU A 70 -8.07 -12.61 14.37
C GLU A 70 -6.55 -12.59 14.56
N PRO A 71 -5.72 -12.54 13.49
CA PRO A 71 -4.27 -12.43 13.62
C PRO A 71 -3.83 -11.15 14.34
N GLY A 72 -4.62 -10.08 14.29
CA GLY A 72 -4.32 -8.82 14.96
C GLY A 72 -4.14 -8.96 16.47
N THR A 73 -4.80 -9.93 17.11
CA THR A 73 -4.62 -10.23 18.54
C THR A 73 -3.36 -11.05 18.84
N GLN A 74 -2.89 -11.80 17.85
CA GLN A 74 -1.71 -12.66 17.93
C GLN A 74 -0.43 -11.93 17.50
N MET A 75 -0.57 -10.78 16.82
CA MET A 75 0.49 -9.82 16.52
C MET A 75 1.04 -9.22 17.82
N THR A 76 1.81 -10.02 18.54
CA THR A 76 2.67 -9.59 19.64
C THR A 76 3.94 -8.99 19.07
N LEU A 77 4.58 -8.08 19.82
CA LEU A 77 5.82 -7.39 19.45
C LEU A 77 6.96 -8.38 19.15
N ARG A 78 6.98 -8.96 17.95
CA ARG A 78 8.19 -9.53 17.37
C ARG A 78 8.96 -8.38 16.74
N THR A 79 9.69 -7.64 17.57
CA THR A 79 10.81 -6.83 17.07
C THR A 79 11.88 -7.80 16.61
N PHE A 80 11.75 -8.27 15.36
CA PHE A 80 12.83 -8.96 14.70
C PHE A 80 13.98 -7.96 14.53
N HIS A 81 15.07 -8.20 15.25
CA HIS A 81 16.37 -7.67 14.86
C HIS A 81 16.78 -8.40 13.58
N TYR A 82 16.31 -7.94 12.43
CA TYR A 82 16.76 -8.46 11.15
C TYR A 82 18.22 -8.08 10.95
N ALA A 83 19.09 -9.10 10.88
CA ALA A 83 20.48 -8.92 10.51
C ALA A 83 20.56 -8.69 8.99
N GLY A 84 20.81 -7.43 8.60
CA GLY A 84 20.97 -7.05 7.20
C GLY A 84 19.66 -6.73 6.46
N MET A 85 19.78 -5.91 5.42
CA MET A 85 18.78 -5.43 4.46
C MET A 85 17.85 -4.26 4.80
N ARG A 86 17.66 -3.85 6.06
CA ARG A 86 16.77 -2.71 6.36
C ARG A 86 17.35 -1.76 7.41
N GLU A 87 18.22 -0.84 6.97
CA GLU A 87 18.62 0.33 7.78
C GLU A 87 17.49 1.35 8.01
N PHE A 88 16.33 1.16 7.37
CA PHE A 88 15.16 2.00 7.59
C PHE A 88 14.30 1.40 8.70
N ASN A 89 14.02 2.21 9.73
CA ASN A 89 13.01 1.93 10.74
C ASN A 89 11.63 2.04 10.10
N VAL A 90 11.23 1.05 9.30
CA VAL A 90 9.87 0.98 8.76
C VAL A 90 8.93 0.58 9.90
N THR A 91 7.74 1.17 9.96
CA THR A 91 6.67 0.71 10.84
C THR A 91 6.28 -0.69 10.38
N LEU A 92 6.49 -1.69 11.25
CA LEU A 92 6.18 -3.09 10.95
C LEU A 92 5.04 -3.60 11.83
N GLY A 93 4.37 -4.66 11.36
CA GLY A 93 3.34 -5.37 12.10
C GLY A 93 2.01 -4.62 12.19
N LEU A 94 1.33 -4.75 13.33
CA LEU A 94 -0.02 -4.24 13.54
C LEU A 94 -0.18 -2.72 13.32
N PRO A 95 0.74 -1.85 13.80
CA PRO A 95 0.62 -0.41 13.54
C PRO A 95 0.56 -0.08 12.05
N ARG A 96 1.37 -0.76 11.22
CA ARG A 96 1.36 -0.58 9.77
C ARG A 96 0.06 -1.08 9.16
N PHE A 97 -0.43 -2.22 9.62
CA PHE A 97 -1.72 -2.76 9.17
C PHE A 97 -2.87 -1.77 9.43
N ILE A 98 -2.89 -1.15 10.62
CA ILE A 98 -3.86 -0.12 10.99
C ILE A 98 -3.75 1.10 10.07
N GLU A 99 -2.53 1.58 9.79
CA GLU A 99 -2.34 2.73 8.88
C GLU A 99 -2.92 2.50 7.49
N ILE A 100 -2.76 1.28 6.97
CA ILE A 100 -3.26 0.86 5.65
C ILE A 100 -4.79 0.83 5.67
N VAL A 101 -5.39 0.13 6.63
CA VAL A 101 -6.84 -0.01 6.79
C VAL A 101 -7.52 1.35 7.06
N ASP A 102 -6.83 2.23 7.79
CA ASP A 102 -7.29 3.59 8.04
C ASP A 102 -7.11 4.53 6.86
N ALA A 103 -6.49 4.08 5.76
CA ALA A 103 -6.14 4.91 4.60
C ALA A 103 -5.55 6.27 5.05
N ARG A 104 -4.48 6.21 5.87
CA ARG A 104 -3.84 7.44 6.34
C ARG A 104 -3.19 8.18 5.18
N ARG A 105 -3.46 9.48 5.08
CA ARG A 105 -2.93 10.37 4.04
C ARG A 105 -1.41 10.39 3.93
N GLU A 106 -0.73 10.35 5.06
CA GLU A 106 0.73 10.25 5.10
C GLU A 106 1.09 9.07 6.03
N PRO A 107 1.77 8.03 5.54
CA PRO A 107 2.23 6.93 6.37
C PRO A 107 3.34 7.43 7.31
N SER A 108 3.52 6.77 8.46
CA SER A 108 4.55 7.20 9.43
C SER A 108 5.97 7.05 8.87
N THR A 109 6.20 6.01 8.06
CA THR A 109 7.50 5.70 7.47
C THR A 109 7.31 5.38 5.97
N PRO A 110 7.20 6.42 5.12
CA PRO A 110 7.12 6.23 3.68
C PRO A 110 8.44 5.68 3.15
N VAL A 111 8.37 4.66 2.29
CA VAL A 111 9.52 4.01 1.67
C VAL A 111 9.21 3.78 0.20
N MET A 112 10.22 4.02 -0.65
CA MET A 112 10.14 3.64 -2.07
C MET A 112 11.27 2.73 -2.47
N TYR A 113 10.96 1.86 -3.42
CA TYR A 113 11.88 0.98 -4.10
C TYR A 113 11.96 1.44 -5.55
N ILE A 114 13.13 1.91 -5.95
CA ILE A 114 13.38 2.52 -7.25
C ILE A 114 14.37 1.64 -7.99
N TYR A 115 13.94 1.09 -9.12
CA TYR A 115 14.79 0.31 -10.01
C TYR A 115 15.36 1.22 -11.09
N LEU A 116 16.60 0.94 -11.48
CA LEU A 116 17.28 1.65 -12.55
C LEU A 116 16.95 0.99 -13.91
N ASP A 117 17.13 1.75 -14.98
CA ASP A 117 17.00 1.24 -16.35
C ASP A 117 18.11 0.21 -16.69
N ASP A 118 17.96 -0.49 -17.81
CA ASP A 118 18.89 -1.54 -18.23
C ASP A 118 20.32 -1.05 -18.47
N GLU A 119 20.52 0.26 -18.71
CA GLU A 119 21.83 0.87 -18.92
C GLU A 119 22.57 1.13 -17.60
N HIS A 120 21.86 1.63 -16.58
CA HIS A 120 22.44 2.04 -15.29
C HIS A 120 22.38 0.92 -14.23
N LYS A 121 21.62 -0.15 -14.49
CA LYS A 121 21.37 -1.29 -13.58
C LYS A 121 22.62 -2.04 -13.11
N HIS A 122 23.69 -2.06 -13.91
CA HIS A 122 24.94 -2.78 -13.61
C HIS A 122 26.09 -1.87 -13.14
N SER A 123 25.89 -0.55 -13.12
CA SER A 123 26.93 0.43 -12.85
C SER A 123 26.74 1.07 -11.46
N GLU A 124 27.55 0.66 -10.48
CA GLU A 124 27.49 1.24 -9.13
C GLU A 124 27.75 2.75 -9.13
N ALA A 125 28.66 3.22 -10.01
CA ALA A 125 29.03 4.62 -10.10
C ALA A 125 27.87 5.49 -10.58
N GLU A 126 27.06 5.00 -11.52
CA GLU A 126 25.92 5.74 -12.04
C GLU A 126 24.72 5.67 -11.10
N ALA A 127 24.49 4.51 -10.50
CA ALA A 127 23.49 4.35 -9.44
C ALA A 127 23.74 5.32 -8.26
N LYS A 128 25.01 5.52 -7.86
CA LYS A 128 25.41 6.55 -6.87
C LYS A 128 25.14 7.98 -7.34
N LYS A 129 25.34 8.28 -8.63
CA LYS A 129 25.02 9.62 -9.18
C LYS A 129 23.51 9.88 -9.15
N VAL A 130 22.70 8.90 -9.52
CA VAL A 130 21.23 8.97 -9.46
C VAL A 130 20.78 9.12 -8.01
N ALA A 131 21.32 8.33 -7.07
CA ALA A 131 21.03 8.47 -5.64
C ALA A 131 21.30 9.89 -5.10
N ARG A 132 22.47 10.47 -5.43
CA ARG A 132 22.84 11.86 -5.09
C ARG A 132 21.97 12.93 -5.75
N SER A 133 21.26 12.60 -6.83
CA SER A 133 20.34 13.52 -7.49
C SER A 133 18.96 13.54 -6.82
N ILE A 134 18.56 12.41 -6.25
CA ILE A 134 17.26 12.20 -5.61
C ILE A 134 17.29 12.68 -4.15
N GLU A 135 18.37 12.42 -3.42
CA GLU A 135 18.48 12.71 -1.98
C GLU A 135 18.27 14.20 -1.65
N PHE A 136 17.28 14.49 -0.80
CA PHE A 136 16.99 15.85 -0.37
C PHE A 136 18.07 16.40 0.56
N THR A 137 18.89 17.29 0.02
CA THR A 137 19.96 17.92 0.78
C THR A 137 19.57 19.33 1.18
N ARG A 138 19.41 19.51 2.49
CA ARG A 138 19.29 20.82 3.15
C ARG A 138 20.65 21.28 3.66
N VAL A 139 20.77 22.58 3.93
CA VAL A 139 21.97 23.16 4.54
C VAL A 139 22.30 22.47 5.87
N ILE A 140 21.29 22.12 6.69
CA ILE A 140 21.49 21.37 7.94
C ILE A 140 22.23 20.03 7.76
N ASN A 141 22.06 19.36 6.61
CA ASN A 141 22.65 18.04 6.38
C ASN A 141 24.13 18.12 5.97
N VAL A 142 24.64 19.31 5.66
CA VAL A 142 26.02 19.56 5.23
C VAL A 142 26.80 20.45 6.20
N THR A 143 26.14 20.97 7.24
CA THR A 143 26.77 21.81 8.28
C THR A 143 27.07 21.00 9.54
N SER A 144 28.31 21.05 10.03
CA SER A 144 28.70 20.45 11.31
C SER A 144 28.26 21.32 12.49
N GLU A 145 28.54 22.63 12.42
CA GLU A 145 28.31 23.57 13.52
C GLU A 145 27.78 24.90 12.99
N ILE A 146 26.92 25.55 13.79
CA ILE A 146 26.36 26.86 13.46
C ILE A 146 26.37 27.77 14.67
N ASP A 147 27.23 28.77 14.59
CA ASP A 147 27.35 29.80 15.60
C ASP A 147 26.72 31.11 15.15
N ILE A 148 26.15 31.81 16.13
CA ILE A 148 25.68 33.17 15.95
C ILE A 148 26.72 34.07 16.60
N ASP A 149 27.45 34.81 15.78
CA ASP A 149 28.35 35.85 16.26
C ASP A 149 27.53 37.12 16.49
N LEU A 150 27.20 37.37 17.75
CA LEU A 150 26.42 38.51 18.21
C LEU A 150 27.16 39.85 18.06
N VAL A 151 28.49 39.83 17.98
CA VAL A 151 29.31 41.05 17.89
C VAL A 151 29.33 41.56 16.46
N ASN A 152 29.56 40.67 15.51
CA ASN A 152 29.62 41.01 14.09
C ASN A 152 28.28 40.80 13.36
N MET A 153 27.22 40.41 14.08
CA MET A 153 25.88 40.15 13.54
C MET A 153 25.91 39.20 12.32
N ARG A 154 26.72 38.13 12.42
CA ARG A 154 26.91 37.15 11.36
C ARG A 154 26.58 35.75 11.84
N ILE A 155 26.08 34.94 10.92
CA ILE A 155 25.91 33.50 11.15
C ILE A 155 27.13 32.81 10.56
N VAL A 156 27.83 32.04 11.38
CA VAL A 156 28.99 31.23 10.99
C VAL A 156 28.47 29.82 10.72
N LEU A 157 28.62 29.35 9.49
CA LEU A 157 28.28 28.00 9.07
C LEU A 157 29.57 27.25 8.80
N ARG A 158 29.84 26.20 9.57
CA ARG A 158 30.95 25.29 9.32
C ARG A 158 30.45 24.09 8.54
N LEU A 159 30.94 23.92 7.31
CA LEU A 159 30.58 22.79 6.47
C LEU A 159 31.45 21.57 6.76
N ASP A 160 30.82 20.40 6.69
CA ASP A 160 31.52 19.13 6.85
C ASP A 160 32.04 18.63 5.50
N PRO A 161 33.36 18.44 5.32
CA PRO A 161 33.92 17.95 4.06
C PRO A 161 33.44 16.53 3.71
N VAL A 162 33.21 15.66 4.71
CA VAL A 162 32.76 14.28 4.49
C VAL A 162 31.33 14.27 3.95
N MET A 163 30.44 15.06 4.56
CA MET A 163 29.04 15.17 4.11
C MET A 163 28.92 15.84 2.74
N LEU A 164 29.83 16.77 2.40
CA LEU A 164 29.89 17.40 1.08
C LEU A 164 30.28 16.39 -0.01
N GLU A 165 31.26 15.52 0.24
CA GLU A 165 31.68 14.48 -0.69
C GLU A 165 30.62 13.39 -0.87
N ASP A 166 30.03 12.92 0.24
CA ASP A 166 29.00 11.87 0.21
C ASP A 166 27.79 12.31 -0.60
N LYS A 167 27.32 13.54 -0.37
CA LYS A 167 26.15 14.13 -1.05
C LYS A 167 26.49 14.71 -2.43
N GLY A 168 27.77 14.83 -2.78
CA GLY A 168 28.23 15.38 -4.06
C GLY A 168 27.83 16.85 -4.25
N VAL A 169 27.91 17.65 -3.19
CA VAL A 169 27.58 19.08 -3.19
C VAL A 169 28.87 19.89 -3.07
N THR A 170 29.00 20.95 -3.87
CA THR A 170 30.15 21.87 -3.79
C THR A 170 29.83 23.08 -2.93
N VAL A 171 30.85 23.64 -2.27
CA VAL A 171 30.73 24.87 -1.46
C VAL A 171 30.13 26.02 -2.29
N GLU A 172 30.47 26.11 -3.58
CA GLU A 172 29.92 27.11 -4.50
C GLU A 172 28.39 26.98 -4.69
N GLN A 173 27.87 25.75 -4.74
CA GLN A 173 26.43 25.52 -4.83
C GLN A 173 25.72 25.97 -3.56
N VAL A 174 26.32 25.70 -2.38
CA VAL A 174 25.80 26.18 -1.09
C VAL A 174 25.79 27.70 -1.07
N LYS A 175 26.88 28.36 -1.49
CA LYS A 175 26.95 29.82 -1.58
C LYS A 175 25.87 30.42 -2.48
N LYS A 176 25.68 29.87 -3.70
CA LYS A 176 24.61 30.31 -4.63
C LYS A 176 23.21 30.17 -4.02
N VAL A 177 22.97 29.12 -3.24
CA VAL A 177 21.69 28.88 -2.57
C VAL A 177 21.46 29.90 -1.46
N LEU A 178 22.50 30.21 -0.67
CA LEU A 178 22.43 31.22 0.38
C LEU A 178 22.24 32.63 -0.19
N GLU A 179 22.90 32.97 -1.30
CA GLU A 179 22.71 34.25 -2.01
C GLU A 179 21.28 34.39 -2.55
N LYS A 180 20.69 33.31 -3.09
CA LYS A 180 19.30 33.30 -3.58
C LYS A 180 18.27 33.60 -2.47
N LEU A 181 18.59 33.32 -1.21
CA LEU A 181 17.68 33.59 -0.09
C LEU A 181 17.55 35.09 0.24
N LYS A 182 18.41 35.96 -0.33
CA LYS A 182 18.43 37.42 -0.12
C LYS A 182 18.37 37.82 1.37
N LEU A 183 19.01 37.03 2.25
CA LEU A 183 19.04 37.28 3.69
C LEU A 183 20.19 38.21 4.11
N GLY A 184 21.14 38.46 3.20
CA GLY A 184 22.34 39.23 3.46
C GLY A 184 23.50 38.92 2.50
N ARG A 185 24.72 39.40 2.80
CA ARG A 185 25.94 39.08 2.03
C ARG A 185 26.54 37.78 2.53
N VAL A 186 26.92 36.89 1.61
CA VAL A 186 27.53 35.59 1.94
C VAL A 186 28.99 35.61 1.50
N GLU A 187 29.90 35.50 2.45
CA GLU A 187 31.34 35.45 2.19
C GLU A 187 31.91 34.13 2.72
N ALA A 188 32.84 33.53 1.98
CA ALA A 188 33.60 32.40 2.49
C ALA A 188 34.81 32.93 3.25
N GLU A 189 35.20 32.25 4.32
CA GLU A 189 36.41 32.62 5.06
C GLU A 189 37.65 32.51 4.15
N PRO A 190 38.51 33.54 4.09
CA PRO A 190 39.70 33.52 3.23
C PRO A 190 40.70 32.40 3.57
N SER A 191 40.69 31.92 4.81
CA SER A 191 41.63 30.92 5.33
C SER A 191 41.09 29.48 5.26
N ASP A 192 39.76 29.31 5.26
CA ASP A 192 39.11 28.00 5.22
C ASP A 192 37.83 28.07 4.36
N PRO A 193 37.85 27.51 3.13
CA PRO A 193 36.69 27.52 2.25
C PRO A 193 35.49 26.73 2.79
N LEU A 194 35.64 25.96 3.87
CA LEU A 194 34.55 25.23 4.53
C LEU A 194 33.72 26.12 5.47
N VAL A 195 34.21 27.31 5.83
CA VAL A 195 33.49 28.26 6.70
C VAL A 195 32.81 29.34 5.86
N LEU A 196 31.49 29.43 5.99
CA LEU A 196 30.68 30.46 5.33
C LEU A 196 30.14 31.45 6.36
N TYR A 197 30.38 32.73 6.11
CA TYR A 197 29.84 33.87 6.85
C TYR A 197 28.62 34.44 6.13
N VAL A 198 27.49 34.47 6.81
CA VAL A 198 26.28 35.17 6.33
C VAL A 198 26.10 36.44 7.14
N TYR A 199 26.42 37.58 6.52
CA TYR A 199 26.25 38.92 7.07
C TYR A 199 24.82 39.39 6.88
N ILE A 200 24.11 39.66 7.98
CA ILE A 200 22.72 40.11 7.92
C ILE A 200 22.69 41.64 7.89
N GLU A 201 22.08 42.23 6.85
CA GLU A 201 21.95 43.69 6.76
C GLU A 201 21.05 44.24 7.87
N PRO A 202 21.44 45.34 8.54
CA PRO A 202 20.65 45.88 9.62
C PRO A 202 19.46 46.77 9.15
N GLY A 203 18.20 46.30 9.28
CA GLY A 203 16.98 47.11 9.39
C GLY A 203 16.60 47.55 10.83
N GLU A 204 15.87 48.66 10.97
CA GLU A 204 15.74 49.48 12.19
C GLU A 204 15.16 48.85 13.47
N THR A 205 14.74 47.58 13.48
CA THR A 205 14.33 46.86 14.70
C THR A 205 14.78 45.41 14.65
N PHE A 206 15.95 45.08 15.22
CA PHE A 206 16.37 43.69 15.38
C PHE A 206 16.11 43.17 16.78
N SER A 207 15.33 42.10 16.83
CA SER A 207 15.28 41.23 17.99
C SER A 207 16.20 40.02 17.79
N LEU A 208 16.72 39.43 18.89
CA LEU A 208 17.41 38.14 18.88
C LEU A 208 16.56 37.03 18.23
N ILE A 209 15.23 37.16 18.30
CA ILE A 209 14.26 36.25 17.71
C ILE A 209 14.34 36.28 16.17
N ASP A 210 14.61 37.44 15.56
CA ASP A 210 14.73 37.55 14.11
C ASP A 210 16.00 36.90 13.56
N LEU A 211 17.11 36.97 14.33
CA LEU A 211 18.34 36.22 14.01
C LEU A 211 18.11 34.71 14.09
N GLN A 212 17.37 34.23 15.11
CA GLN A 212 17.00 32.82 15.23
C GLN A 212 16.10 32.37 14.07
N LYS A 213 15.08 33.17 13.70
CA LYS A 213 14.22 32.89 12.54
C LYS A 213 15.00 32.85 11.23
N LYS A 214 15.95 33.78 11.03
CA LYS A 214 16.81 33.79 9.85
C LYS A 214 17.77 32.59 9.83
N LYS A 215 18.32 32.19 10.99
CA LYS A 215 19.11 30.96 11.14
C LYS A 215 18.30 29.73 10.76
N GLU A 216 17.07 29.57 11.26
CA GLU A 216 16.19 28.46 10.90
C GLU A 216 15.86 28.43 9.40
N LYS A 217 15.68 29.61 8.79
CA LYS A 217 15.42 29.73 7.35
C LYS A 217 16.63 29.32 6.50
N ILE A 218 17.84 29.65 6.95
CA ILE A 218 19.10 29.22 6.31
C ILE A 218 19.26 27.71 6.44
N LEU A 219 19.04 27.17 7.63
CA LEU A 219 19.12 25.73 7.93
C LEU A 219 18.20 24.88 7.06
N ASN A 220 16.97 25.36 6.85
CA ASN A 220 15.96 24.67 6.04
C ASN A 220 16.04 24.98 4.54
N ALA A 221 17.02 25.78 4.10
CA ALA A 221 17.19 26.07 2.69
C ALA A 221 17.55 24.80 1.91
N LYS A 222 16.85 24.62 0.79
CA LYS A 222 17.06 23.49 -0.13
C LYS A 222 18.27 23.77 -1.01
N ILE A 223 19.22 22.83 -1.03
CA ILE A 223 20.34 22.87 -1.96
C ILE A 223 20.02 22.06 -3.22
N LYS A 224 19.73 20.76 -3.04
CA LYS A 224 19.50 19.79 -4.12
C LYS A 224 18.53 18.69 -3.68
N GLY A 225 18.01 17.90 -4.62
CA GLY A 225 17.20 16.72 -4.36
C GLY A 225 15.70 16.93 -4.56
N LEU A 226 14.93 15.85 -4.45
CA LEU A 226 13.47 15.90 -4.52
C LEU A 226 12.88 16.17 -3.13
N LYS A 227 11.78 16.92 -3.08
CA LYS A 227 11.11 17.16 -1.78
C LYS A 227 10.58 15.83 -1.25
N LYS A 228 10.42 15.74 0.08
CA LYS A 228 9.92 14.56 0.82
C LYS A 228 10.86 13.34 0.89
N ILE A 229 11.95 13.26 0.11
CA ILE A 229 12.91 12.14 0.17
C ILE A 229 14.11 12.45 1.08
N ARG A 230 14.12 11.93 2.30
CA ARG A 230 15.11 12.27 3.34
C ARG A 230 16.47 11.62 3.11
N ARG A 231 16.48 10.32 2.79
CA ARG A 231 17.68 9.51 2.66
C ARG A 231 17.50 8.50 1.53
N VAL A 232 18.57 8.21 0.81
CA VAL A 232 18.61 7.21 -0.26
C VAL A 232 19.72 6.22 0.06
N ILE A 233 19.40 4.93 0.03
CA ILE A 233 20.35 3.85 0.23
C ILE A 233 20.43 3.03 -1.07
N LEU A 234 21.64 2.74 -1.48
CA LEU A 234 21.91 1.88 -2.63
C LEU A 234 22.04 0.43 -2.15
N GLN A 235 21.28 -0.47 -2.78
CA GLN A 235 21.33 -1.89 -2.53
C GLN A 235 21.61 -2.65 -3.82
N SER A 236 22.17 -3.84 -3.70
CA SER A 236 22.39 -4.75 -4.81
C SER A 236 21.65 -6.05 -4.55
N THR A 237 20.84 -6.49 -5.50
CA THR A 237 20.27 -7.84 -5.51
C THR A 237 20.99 -8.68 -6.55
N ILE A 238 21.16 -9.97 -6.27
CA ILE A 238 21.70 -10.93 -7.22
C ILE A 238 20.49 -11.61 -7.85
N SER A 239 20.24 -11.35 -9.13
CA SER A 239 19.18 -12.03 -9.87
C SER A 239 19.48 -13.54 -9.95
N PRO A 240 18.46 -14.41 -10.13
CA PRO A 240 18.67 -15.85 -10.30
C PRO A 240 19.66 -16.22 -11.43
N ASP A 241 19.81 -15.32 -12.41
CA ASP A 241 20.75 -15.43 -13.54
C ASP A 241 22.20 -15.07 -13.19
N GLY A 242 22.51 -14.77 -11.91
CA GLY A 242 23.84 -14.43 -11.42
C GLY A 242 24.28 -12.98 -11.68
N THR A 243 23.42 -12.14 -12.25
CA THR A 243 23.70 -10.71 -12.49
C THR A 243 23.40 -9.86 -11.27
N THR A 244 24.33 -8.99 -10.90
CA THR A 244 24.11 -7.97 -9.86
C THR A 244 23.29 -6.81 -10.42
N GLU A 245 22.11 -6.58 -9.84
CA GLU A 245 21.22 -5.46 -10.13
C GLU A 245 21.25 -4.48 -8.96
N TYR A 246 21.61 -3.23 -9.23
CA TYR A 246 21.52 -2.16 -8.25
C TYR A 246 20.13 -1.53 -8.24
N PHE A 247 19.57 -1.34 -7.06
CA PHE A 247 18.31 -0.63 -6.84
C PHE A 247 18.45 0.34 -5.67
N LEU A 248 17.63 1.39 -5.66
CA LEU A 248 17.65 2.41 -4.63
C LEU A 248 16.44 2.22 -3.72
N VAL A 249 16.68 2.35 -2.42
CA VAL A 249 15.62 2.37 -1.41
C VAL A 249 15.64 3.74 -0.74
N THR A 250 14.49 4.42 -0.73
CA THR A 250 14.40 5.79 -0.20
C THR A 250 13.58 5.83 1.09
N GLU A 251 14.01 6.65 2.04
CA GLU A 251 13.17 7.11 3.14
C GLU A 251 12.42 8.36 2.69
N GLY A 252 11.10 8.28 2.59
CA GLY A 252 10.29 9.29 1.93
C GLY A 252 9.69 8.79 0.63
N SER A 253 8.55 9.38 0.28
CA SER A 253 7.82 9.10 -0.95
C SER A 253 7.64 10.39 -1.75
N ASN A 254 7.96 10.33 -3.04
CA ASN A 254 7.65 11.36 -4.03
C ASN A 254 7.62 10.76 -5.45
N LEU A 255 6.63 9.93 -5.71
CA LEU A 255 6.50 9.15 -6.95
C LEU A 255 6.43 10.03 -8.20
N LYS A 256 5.74 11.17 -8.12
CA LYS A 256 5.56 12.08 -9.26
C LYS A 256 6.89 12.63 -9.77
N ASP A 257 7.70 13.18 -8.87
CA ASP A 257 8.98 13.79 -9.25
C ASP A 257 10.02 12.71 -9.63
N ILE A 258 9.90 11.48 -9.10
CA ILE A 258 10.82 10.37 -9.42
C ILE A 258 10.68 9.92 -10.87
N PHE A 259 9.48 9.90 -11.44
CA PHE A 259 9.29 9.52 -12.85
C PHE A 259 9.95 10.47 -13.85
N GLU A 260 10.26 11.70 -13.44
CA GLU A 260 10.95 12.69 -14.28
C GLU A 260 12.48 12.56 -14.24
N VAL A 261 13.03 11.76 -13.31
CA VAL A 261 14.49 11.63 -13.14
C VAL A 261 15.05 10.64 -14.18
N PRO A 262 16.08 11.05 -14.94
CA PRO A 262 16.72 10.15 -15.92
C PRO A 262 17.50 9.03 -15.22
N GLY A 263 17.49 7.83 -15.81
CA GLY A 263 18.17 6.64 -15.28
C GLY A 263 17.30 5.73 -14.41
N ILE A 264 16.03 6.08 -14.21
CA ILE A 264 15.07 5.28 -13.43
C ILE A 264 14.12 4.54 -14.38
N ASP A 265 13.84 3.28 -14.08
CA ASP A 265 12.79 2.52 -14.77
C ASP A 265 11.41 2.79 -14.12
N PRO A 266 10.53 3.58 -14.77
CA PRO A 266 9.23 3.94 -14.20
C PRO A 266 8.28 2.73 -14.06
N ARG A 267 8.53 1.61 -14.74
CA ARG A 267 7.63 0.45 -14.75
C ARG A 267 7.76 -0.41 -13.49
N ARG A 268 8.87 -0.26 -12.77
CA ARG A 268 9.21 -1.10 -11.61
C ARG A 268 9.25 -0.33 -10.30
N VAL A 269 9.08 0.98 -10.31
CA VAL A 269 9.04 1.78 -9.08
C VAL A 269 7.85 1.36 -8.22
N TYR A 270 8.13 1.10 -6.94
CA TYR A 270 7.12 0.77 -5.93
C TYR A 270 7.22 1.73 -4.75
N THR A 271 6.08 2.15 -4.21
CA THR A 271 5.99 2.91 -2.96
C THR A 271 4.96 2.27 -2.05
N ASN A 272 5.17 2.41 -0.75
CA ASN A 272 4.22 2.00 0.27
C ASN A 272 3.20 3.11 0.62
N ASP A 273 3.31 4.29 0.00
CA ASP A 273 2.33 5.38 0.13
C ASP A 273 1.16 5.19 -0.86
N ILE A 274 0.03 4.73 -0.35
CA ILE A 274 -1.14 4.32 -1.15
C ILE A 274 -1.81 5.53 -1.82
N HIS A 275 -1.89 6.68 -1.15
CA HIS A 275 -2.52 7.86 -1.71
C HIS A 275 -1.67 8.48 -2.82
N GLU A 276 -0.35 8.40 -2.69
CA GLU A 276 0.52 8.83 -3.79
C GLU A 276 0.36 7.93 -5.03
N VAL A 277 0.21 6.62 -4.84
CA VAL A 277 -0.11 5.68 -5.94
C VAL A 277 -1.46 6.02 -6.56
N GLU A 278 -2.47 6.33 -5.74
CA GLU A 278 -3.80 6.74 -6.18
C GLU A 278 -3.76 7.99 -7.07
N GLU A 279 -3.00 9.01 -6.66
CA GLU A 279 -2.89 10.29 -7.36
C GLU A 279 -2.11 10.19 -8.67
N VAL A 280 -1.06 9.37 -8.73
CA VAL A 280 -0.15 9.30 -9.88
C VAL A 280 -0.51 8.18 -10.86
N LEU A 281 -0.79 6.98 -10.34
CA LEU A 281 -1.03 5.76 -11.14
C LEU A 281 -2.52 5.38 -11.25
N GLY A 282 -3.36 5.88 -10.34
CA GLY A 282 -4.81 5.68 -10.36
C GLY A 282 -5.31 4.58 -9.42
N ILE A 283 -6.62 4.34 -9.46
CA ILE A 283 -7.35 3.55 -8.44
C ILE A 283 -6.99 2.06 -8.48
N GLU A 284 -6.90 1.44 -9.65
CA GLU A 284 -6.52 0.02 -9.76
C GLU A 284 -5.08 -0.23 -9.30
N ALA A 285 -4.18 0.72 -9.54
CA ALA A 285 -2.82 0.65 -9.02
C ALA A 285 -2.83 0.74 -7.48
N ALA A 286 -3.63 1.65 -6.92
CA ALA A 286 -3.79 1.79 -5.47
C ALA A 286 -4.42 0.53 -4.84
N ARG A 287 -5.40 -0.08 -5.51
CA ARG A 287 -6.02 -1.35 -5.09
C ARG A 287 -4.99 -2.49 -5.05
N ILE A 288 -4.16 -2.64 -6.07
CA ILE A 288 -3.09 -3.66 -6.08
C ILE A 288 -2.04 -3.35 -5.00
N ALA A 289 -1.70 -2.07 -4.80
CA ALA A 289 -0.78 -1.64 -3.76
C ALA A 289 -1.32 -2.00 -2.36
N LEU A 290 -2.61 -1.76 -2.10
CA LEU A 290 -3.31 -2.17 -0.86
C LEU A 290 -3.19 -3.68 -0.64
N ILE A 291 -3.51 -4.49 -1.66
CA ILE A 291 -3.46 -5.96 -1.55
C ILE A 291 -2.04 -6.43 -1.23
N ARG A 292 -1.04 -5.92 -1.96
CA ARG A 292 0.37 -6.29 -1.76
C ARG A 292 0.85 -5.88 -0.38
N GLU A 293 0.55 -4.66 0.04
CA GLU A 293 1.02 -4.14 1.32
C GLU A 293 0.37 -4.89 2.50
N MET A 294 -0.96 -5.11 2.47
CA MET A 294 -1.64 -5.89 3.50
C MET A 294 -1.09 -7.33 3.58
N LYS A 295 -0.85 -7.96 2.43
CA LYS A 295 -0.27 -9.30 2.36
C LYS A 295 1.14 -9.33 2.92
N ASN A 296 2.01 -8.40 2.52
CA ASN A 296 3.39 -8.31 3.00
C ASN A 296 3.44 -8.14 4.52
N VAL A 297 2.57 -7.28 5.10
CA VAL A 297 2.52 -7.06 6.55
C VAL A 297 2.12 -8.33 7.31
N LEU A 298 1.21 -9.14 6.77
CA LEU A 298 0.80 -10.41 7.38
C LEU A 298 1.88 -11.49 7.23
N GLU A 299 2.46 -11.64 6.04
CA GLU A 299 3.54 -12.60 5.76
C GLU A 299 4.80 -12.33 6.58
N GLU A 300 5.19 -11.06 6.77
CA GLU A 300 6.33 -10.68 7.61
C GLU A 300 6.15 -11.04 9.08
N GLN A 301 4.91 -11.22 9.55
CA GLN A 301 4.60 -11.71 10.89
C GLN A 301 4.44 -13.23 10.95
N GLY A 302 4.61 -13.93 9.82
CA GLY A 302 4.40 -15.37 9.70
C GLY A 302 2.93 -15.78 9.84
N LEU A 303 2.01 -14.85 9.55
CA LEU A 303 0.58 -15.10 9.58
C LEU A 303 0.11 -15.35 8.14
N ASP A 304 -0.56 -16.48 7.93
CA ASP A 304 -1.11 -16.84 6.63
C ASP A 304 -2.61 -16.54 6.62
N VAL A 305 -3.00 -15.57 5.79
CA VAL A 305 -4.40 -15.20 5.55
C VAL A 305 -4.64 -15.29 4.05
N ASP A 306 -5.72 -15.96 3.68
CA ASP A 306 -6.05 -16.13 2.26
C ASP A 306 -6.22 -14.78 1.56
N ILE A 307 -5.59 -14.67 0.38
CA ILE A 307 -5.57 -13.42 -0.40
C ILE A 307 -6.98 -12.95 -0.78
N ARG A 308 -7.97 -13.84 -0.87
CA ARG A 308 -9.35 -13.49 -1.22
C ARG A 308 -9.99 -12.56 -0.19
N HIS A 309 -9.67 -12.73 1.09
CA HIS A 309 -10.15 -11.83 2.15
C HIS A 309 -9.54 -10.44 1.99
N ILE A 310 -8.23 -10.37 1.70
CA ILE A 310 -7.51 -9.12 1.46
C ILE A 310 -8.04 -8.41 0.22
N MET A 311 -8.29 -9.16 -0.87
CA MET A 311 -8.89 -8.64 -2.10
C MET A 311 -10.27 -8.02 -1.82
N LEU A 312 -11.14 -8.72 -1.07
CA LEU A 312 -12.45 -8.21 -0.72
C LEU A 312 -12.35 -6.87 0.04
N VAL A 313 -11.41 -6.75 0.98
CA VAL A 313 -11.20 -5.50 1.72
C VAL A 313 -10.69 -4.39 0.80
N ALA A 314 -9.70 -4.67 -0.05
CA ALA A 314 -9.16 -3.69 -0.99
C ALA A 314 -10.22 -3.20 -2.00
N ASP A 315 -11.08 -4.09 -2.47
CA ASP A 315 -12.22 -3.76 -3.35
C ASP A 315 -13.20 -2.83 -2.61
N MET A 316 -13.57 -3.17 -1.37
CA MET A 316 -14.43 -2.32 -0.53
C MET A 316 -13.81 -0.97 -0.19
N MET A 317 -12.49 -0.84 -0.14
CA MET A 317 -11.81 0.43 0.09
C MET A 317 -11.73 1.30 -1.16
N THR A 318 -11.82 0.71 -2.36
CA THR A 318 -11.60 1.41 -3.64
C THR A 318 -12.85 1.58 -4.51
N TRP A 319 -13.99 0.98 -4.13
CA TRP A 319 -15.23 0.97 -4.94
C TRP A 319 -15.79 2.35 -5.31
N THR A 320 -15.52 3.39 -4.50
CA THR A 320 -16.01 4.78 -4.76
C THR A 320 -15.22 5.51 -5.84
N GLY A 321 -14.18 4.89 -6.40
CA GLY A 321 -13.24 5.57 -7.29
C GLY A 321 -12.23 6.46 -6.55
N LYS A 322 -12.12 6.31 -5.23
CA LYS A 322 -11.06 6.85 -4.37
C LYS A 322 -10.76 5.86 -3.24
N VAL A 323 -9.54 5.88 -2.71
CA VAL A 323 -9.20 5.05 -1.54
C VAL A 323 -9.84 5.65 -0.29
N ARG A 324 -10.70 4.85 0.37
CA ARG A 324 -11.41 5.25 1.59
C ARG A 324 -10.97 4.42 2.79
N GLN A 325 -10.95 5.07 3.94
CA GLN A 325 -10.82 4.44 5.24
C GLN A 325 -11.99 3.48 5.51
N ILE A 326 -11.75 2.36 6.21
CA ILE A 326 -12.82 1.41 6.57
C ILE A 326 -13.78 1.97 7.65
N GLY A 327 -13.28 2.83 8.54
CA GLY A 327 -14.03 3.42 9.65
C GLY A 327 -15.08 4.48 9.26
N ARG A 328 -15.50 5.26 10.27
CA ARG A 328 -16.63 6.21 10.21
C ARG A 328 -16.53 7.31 9.15
N HIS A 329 -15.33 7.67 8.69
CA HIS A 329 -15.14 8.73 7.68
C HIS A 329 -15.03 8.19 6.25
N GLY A 330 -15.17 6.87 6.06
CA GLY A 330 -15.18 6.23 4.75
C GLY A 330 -16.28 5.17 4.65
N VAL A 331 -15.90 3.91 4.48
CA VAL A 331 -16.83 2.81 4.13
C VAL A 331 -18.01 2.70 5.10
N SER A 332 -17.78 2.85 6.41
CA SER A 332 -18.86 2.73 7.40
C SER A 332 -19.75 3.96 7.50
N GLY A 333 -19.21 5.15 7.22
CA GLY A 333 -19.96 6.42 7.23
C GLY A 333 -20.78 6.68 5.98
N GLU A 334 -20.39 6.07 4.85
CA GLU A 334 -21.11 6.16 3.58
C GLU A 334 -22.20 5.08 3.41
N LYS A 335 -22.45 4.28 4.45
CA LYS A 335 -23.59 3.35 4.45
C LYS A 335 -24.90 4.11 4.27
N TYR A 336 -25.74 3.61 3.38
CA TYR A 336 -27.01 4.26 3.05
C TYR A 336 -28.01 4.30 4.22
N SER A 337 -28.05 3.26 5.06
CA SER A 337 -28.99 3.19 6.19
C SER A 337 -28.57 4.13 7.34
N PRO A 338 -29.43 5.09 7.76
CA PRO A 338 -29.20 5.91 8.94
C PRO A 338 -29.04 5.08 10.21
N LEU A 339 -29.82 4.00 10.36
CA LEU A 339 -29.75 3.12 11.53
C LEU A 339 -28.41 2.37 11.58
N ALA A 340 -27.93 1.89 10.43
CA ALA A 340 -26.63 1.23 10.34
C ALA A 340 -25.49 2.20 10.70
N ARG A 341 -25.55 3.46 10.25
CA ARG A 341 -24.57 4.50 10.62
C ARG A 341 -24.63 4.82 12.12
N ALA A 342 -25.84 5.02 12.65
CA ALA A 342 -26.06 5.39 14.05
C ALA A 342 -25.68 4.28 15.04
N ALA A 343 -25.84 3.00 14.65
CA ALA A 343 -25.46 1.84 15.45
C ALA A 343 -23.93 1.60 15.50
N PHE A 344 -23.18 2.11 14.53
CA PHE A 344 -21.72 1.97 14.47
C PHE A 344 -21.01 3.02 15.32
N GLU A 345 -21.22 4.31 15.04
CA GLU A 345 -20.60 5.43 15.77
C GLU A 345 -21.41 6.73 15.58
N MET A 346 -21.17 7.76 16.39
CA MET A 346 -21.78 9.11 16.25
C MET A 346 -23.32 9.08 16.19
N THR A 347 -23.95 8.27 17.03
CA THR A 347 -25.39 7.96 17.01
C THR A 347 -26.29 9.18 16.93
N THR A 348 -26.09 10.16 17.81
CA THR A 348 -26.95 11.36 17.88
C THR A 348 -26.82 12.24 16.65
N GLN A 349 -25.61 12.41 16.13
CA GLN A 349 -25.36 13.24 14.95
C GLN A 349 -25.95 12.59 13.69
N ASN A 350 -25.72 11.29 13.49
CA ASN A 350 -26.27 10.56 12.34
C ASN A 350 -27.81 10.61 12.32
N LEU A 351 -28.47 10.40 13.46
CA LEU A 351 -29.94 10.48 13.53
C LEU A 351 -30.47 11.91 13.34
N PHE A 352 -29.76 12.91 13.85
CA PHE A 352 -30.14 14.30 13.70
C PHE A 352 -30.00 14.77 12.24
N GLU A 353 -28.89 14.43 11.58
CA GLU A 353 -28.67 14.72 10.16
C GLU A 353 -29.71 14.01 9.28
N ALA A 354 -29.99 12.73 9.56
CA ALA A 354 -31.02 11.97 8.86
C ALA A 354 -32.41 12.61 9.03
N ALA A 355 -32.75 13.09 10.23
CA ALA A 355 -34.02 13.77 10.49
C ALA A 355 -34.13 15.11 9.75
N ILE A 356 -33.04 15.89 9.68
CA ILE A 356 -33.01 17.16 8.93
C ILE A 356 -33.22 16.93 7.43
N HIS A 357 -32.57 15.91 6.87
CA HIS A 357 -32.63 15.62 5.44
C HIS A 357 -33.85 14.77 5.04
N GLY A 358 -34.63 14.28 6.01
CA GLY A 358 -35.76 13.40 5.78
C GLY A 358 -35.34 12.06 5.18
N GLU A 359 -34.21 11.51 5.61
CA GLU A 359 -33.73 10.22 5.14
C GLU A 359 -34.66 9.07 5.56
N GLU A 360 -34.89 8.13 4.64
CA GLU A 360 -35.71 6.94 4.88
C GLU A 360 -34.83 5.69 4.95
N ASP A 361 -35.08 4.84 5.94
CA ASP A 361 -34.41 3.55 6.06
C ASP A 361 -35.26 2.42 5.47
N ARG A 362 -34.70 1.68 4.52
CA ARG A 362 -35.37 0.57 3.80
C ARG A 362 -35.14 -0.80 4.42
N LEU A 363 -34.37 -0.90 5.51
CA LEU A 363 -34.09 -2.16 6.19
C LEU A 363 -33.51 -3.25 5.26
N LEU A 364 -32.59 -2.86 4.37
CA LEU A 364 -31.99 -3.76 3.38
C LEU A 364 -30.73 -4.43 3.90
N GLY A 365 -29.98 -3.77 4.77
CA GLY A 365 -28.78 -4.28 5.39
C GLY A 365 -29.04 -5.11 6.64
N ILE A 366 -27.96 -5.70 7.14
CA ILE A 366 -27.99 -6.66 8.25
C ILE A 366 -28.29 -5.96 9.57
N THR A 367 -27.59 -4.85 9.86
CA THR A 367 -27.64 -4.16 11.15
C THR A 367 -29.04 -3.62 11.45
N GLU A 368 -29.61 -2.91 10.48
CA GLU A 368 -30.93 -2.30 10.61
C GLU A 368 -32.06 -3.35 10.67
N THR A 369 -31.93 -4.46 9.94
CA THR A 369 -32.88 -5.58 10.01
C THR A 369 -32.87 -6.23 11.40
N VAL A 370 -31.70 -6.43 11.99
CA VAL A 370 -31.57 -6.98 13.35
C VAL A 370 -32.15 -6.02 14.39
N ILE A 371 -31.88 -4.71 14.27
CA ILE A 371 -32.45 -3.69 15.17
C ILE A 371 -33.98 -3.69 15.10
N ALA A 372 -34.56 -3.85 13.91
CA ALA A 372 -36.00 -3.94 13.70
C ALA A 372 -36.61 -5.29 14.12
N GLY A 373 -35.80 -6.27 14.53
CA GLY A 373 -36.25 -7.62 14.90
C GLY A 373 -36.65 -8.52 13.73
N GLY A 374 -36.20 -8.19 12.51
CA GLY A 374 -36.44 -8.98 11.30
C GLY A 374 -35.44 -10.12 11.09
N VAL A 375 -35.70 -10.94 10.08
CA VAL A 375 -34.77 -12.00 9.63
C VAL A 375 -33.80 -11.43 8.61
N ILE A 376 -32.50 -11.63 8.83
CA ILE A 376 -31.44 -11.16 7.94
C ILE A 376 -31.49 -11.87 6.58
N ARG A 377 -31.23 -11.16 5.49
CA ARG A 377 -31.21 -11.70 4.12
C ARG A 377 -29.85 -12.29 3.75
N MET A 378 -29.32 -13.16 4.61
CA MET A 378 -28.00 -13.77 4.46
C MET A 378 -28.02 -15.19 5.04
N GLY A 379 -27.17 -16.07 4.52
CA GLY A 379 -27.22 -17.51 4.86
C GLY A 379 -28.58 -18.11 4.53
N THR A 380 -29.19 -18.77 5.51
CA THR A 380 -30.50 -19.42 5.34
C THR A 380 -31.64 -18.44 5.05
N GLY A 381 -31.52 -17.17 5.43
CA GLY A 381 -32.53 -16.14 5.15
C GLY A 381 -32.57 -15.68 3.68
N MET A 382 -31.65 -16.16 2.83
CA MET A 382 -31.68 -15.92 1.39
C MET A 382 -32.57 -16.93 0.64
N VAL A 383 -32.82 -18.10 1.24
CA VAL A 383 -33.55 -19.19 0.57
C VAL A 383 -35.05 -19.03 0.75
N GLU A 384 -35.77 -18.94 -0.37
CA GLU A 384 -37.23 -19.00 -0.38
C GLU A 384 -37.68 -20.42 -0.72
N VAL A 385 -38.55 -20.98 0.13
CA VAL A 385 -39.09 -22.34 -0.07
C VAL A 385 -40.52 -22.24 -0.57
N SER A 386 -40.81 -22.92 -1.67
CA SER A 386 -42.17 -23.11 -2.17
C SER A 386 -42.49 -24.59 -2.18
N MET A 387 -43.67 -24.95 -1.67
CA MET A 387 -44.14 -26.33 -1.62
C MET A 387 -45.52 -26.40 -2.27
N ASN A 388 -45.71 -27.32 -3.21
CA ASN A 388 -47.03 -27.62 -3.74
C ASN A 388 -47.69 -28.70 -2.88
N PRO A 389 -48.69 -28.36 -2.03
CA PRO A 389 -49.34 -29.33 -1.16
C PRO A 389 -50.15 -30.39 -1.92
N ALA A 390 -50.57 -30.11 -3.16
CA ALA A 390 -51.34 -31.06 -3.96
C ALA A 390 -50.49 -32.27 -4.40
N ALA A 391 -49.16 -32.11 -4.52
CA ALA A 391 -48.25 -33.19 -4.89
C ALA A 391 -47.98 -34.18 -3.74
N LEU A 392 -48.41 -33.88 -2.51
CA LEU A 392 -48.23 -34.74 -1.34
C LEU A 392 -49.33 -35.79 -1.18
N VAL A 393 -50.44 -35.65 -1.89
CA VAL A 393 -51.52 -36.62 -1.86
C VAL A 393 -51.08 -37.82 -2.69
N LYS A 394 -50.56 -38.86 -2.02
CA LYS A 394 -50.37 -40.16 -2.66
C LYS A 394 -51.70 -40.59 -3.30
N PRO A 395 -51.70 -41.11 -4.54
CA PRO A 395 -52.90 -41.71 -5.10
C PRO A 395 -53.41 -42.76 -4.09
N ARG A 396 -54.66 -42.65 -3.66
CA ARG A 396 -55.30 -43.76 -2.94
C ARG A 396 -55.24 -44.95 -3.89
N GLU A 397 -54.48 -45.97 -3.54
CA GLU A 397 -54.63 -47.29 -4.15
C GLU A 397 -56.08 -47.68 -3.95
N VAL A 398 -56.86 -47.61 -5.03
CA VAL A 398 -58.20 -48.18 -5.07
C VAL A 398 -57.95 -49.68 -5.02
N SER A 399 -58.10 -50.28 -3.85
CA SER A 399 -58.16 -51.73 -3.70
C SER A 399 -59.36 -52.21 -4.52
N GLU A 400 -59.11 -52.70 -5.74
CA GLU A 400 -60.06 -53.55 -6.47
C GLU A 400 -60.30 -54.80 -5.61
N GLY A 401 -61.41 -54.82 -4.88
CA GLY A 401 -61.62 -55.90 -3.93
C GLY A 401 -62.90 -55.89 -3.13
N GLU A 402 -64.04 -55.48 -3.70
CA GLU A 402 -65.35 -56.00 -3.26
C GLU A 402 -66.20 -56.27 -4.51
N LYS A 403 -66.28 -57.55 -4.88
CA LYS A 403 -67.31 -58.13 -5.75
C LYS A 403 -68.41 -58.70 -4.89
#